data_AF-A0A842LZZ7-F1
#
_entry.id   AF-A0A842LZZ7-F1
#
_cell.length_a   1.000
_cell.length_b   1.000
_cell.length_c   1.000
_cell.angle_alpha   90.00
_cell.angle_beta   90.00
_cell.angle_gamma   90.00
#
_symmetry.space_group_name_H-M   'P 1'
#
loop_
_entity.id
_entity.type
_entity.pdbx_description
1 polymer ?
#
loop_
_entity_poly.entity_id
_entity_poly.type
_entity_poly.pdbx_seq_one_letter_code
_entity_poly.pdbx_strand_id
1 'polypeptide(L)' 'MIEKSQIMEVLEDYDMDKLSIATLASHTALHILKGAQEEGFRSIAVCVK' A
#
# COMPACT_ATOMS: atom_id res chain seq x y z
N MET A 1 -6.03 15.08 -14.01
CA MET A 1 -4.73 14.69 -13.43
C MET A 1 -4.88 14.79 -11.92
N ILE A 2 -4.31 13.88 -11.14
CA ILE A 2 -4.33 14.02 -9.67
C ILE A 2 -3.13 14.88 -9.28
N GLU A 3 -3.39 15.97 -8.57
CA GLU A 3 -2.34 16.87 -8.10
C GLU A 3 -1.64 16.29 -6.86
N LYS A 4 -0.36 16.62 -6.68
CA LYS A 4 0.42 16.17 -5.52
C LYS A 4 -0.22 16.63 -4.20
N SER A 5 -0.79 17.83 -4.15
CA SER A 5 -1.46 18.36 -2.95
C SER A 5 -2.61 17.47 -2.50
N GLN A 6 -3.40 16.95 -3.43
CA GLN A 6 -4.52 16.06 -3.12
C GLN A 6 -4.06 14.75 -2.49
N ILE A 7 -2.89 14.23 -2.92
CA ILE A 7 -2.30 13.01 -2.32
C ILE A 7 -1.81 13.32 -0.90
N MET A 8 -1.18 14.48 -0.70
CA MET A 8 -0.68 14.87 0.63
C MET A 8 -1.82 15.09 1.62
N GLU A 9 -2.91 15.76 1.21
CA GLU A 9 -4.12 15.95 2.05
C GLU A 9 -4.69 14.62 2.55
N VAL A 10 -4.72 13.58 1.70
CA VAL A 10 -5.18 12.24 2.12
C VAL A 10 -4.23 11.59 3.12
N LEU A 11 -2.92 11.78 2.96
CA LEU A 11 -1.90 11.19 3.82
C LEU A 11 -1.83 11.85 5.22
N GLU A 12 -2.31 13.09 5.37
CA GLU A 12 -2.32 13.79 6.67
C GLU A 12 -3.16 13.07 7.73
N ASP A 13 -4.19 12.34 7.33
CA ASP A 13 -5.08 11.60 8.23
C ASP A 13 -4.58 10.18 8.56
N TYR A 14 -3.42 9.76 8.05
CA TYR A 14 -2.91 8.40 8.23
C TYR A 14 -2.13 8.25 9.53
N ASP A 15 -2.33 7.12 10.22
CA ASP A 15 -1.43 6.67 11.28
C ASP A 15 -0.14 6.11 10.64
N MET A 16 0.91 6.93 10.66
CA MET A 16 2.20 6.63 10.02
C MET A 16 2.93 5.43 10.67
N ASP A 17 2.64 5.10 11.93
CA ASP A 17 3.19 3.93 12.61
C ASP A 17 2.46 2.63 12.21
N LYS A 18 1.37 2.76 11.45
CA LYS A 18 0.45 1.68 11.08
C LYS A 18 0.24 1.61 9.56
N LEU A 19 1.23 2.01 8.76
CA LEU A 19 1.15 1.91 7.31
C LEU A 19 1.07 0.46 6.82
N SER A 20 0.37 0.26 5.70
CA SER A 20 0.27 -1.02 5.01
C SER A 20 0.54 -0.82 3.53
N ILE A 21 1.24 -1.75 2.88
CA ILE A 21 1.47 -1.75 1.45
C ILE A 21 0.40 -2.63 0.81
N ALA A 22 -0.39 -2.04 -0.10
CA ALA A 22 -1.48 -2.72 -0.79
C ALA A 22 -1.25 -2.76 -2.30
N THR A 23 -1.62 -3.86 -2.93
CA THR A 23 -1.65 -3.95 -4.40
C THR A 23 -2.72 -4.96 -4.87
N LEU A 24 -3.08 -4.89 -6.15
CA LEU A 24 -3.97 -5.86 -6.78
C LEU A 24 -3.30 -7.23 -6.85
N ALA A 25 -4.00 -8.25 -6.36
CA ALA A 25 -3.54 -9.62 -6.39
C ALA A 25 -3.30 -10.07 -7.84
N SER A 26 -2.04 -10.29 -8.17
CA SER A 26 -1.57 -10.67 -9.50
C SER A 26 -0.23 -11.41 -9.38
N HIS A 27 0.36 -11.82 -10.50
CA HIS A 27 1.66 -12.51 -10.47
C HIS A 27 2.79 -11.66 -9.86
N THR A 28 2.82 -10.35 -10.15
CA THR A 28 3.85 -9.44 -9.62
C THR A 28 3.61 -9.02 -8.17
N ALA A 29 2.37 -9.13 -7.69
CA ALA A 29 2.00 -8.77 -6.33
C ALA A 29 2.77 -9.58 -5.28
N LEU A 30 3.10 -10.84 -5.58
CA LEU A 30 3.85 -11.71 -4.66
C LEU A 30 5.18 -11.09 -4.24
N HIS A 31 5.96 -10.57 -5.19
CA HIS A 31 7.26 -9.95 -4.87
C HIS A 31 7.09 -8.63 -4.11
N ILE A 32 6.11 -7.80 -4.49
CA ILE A 32 5.84 -6.51 -3.83
C ILE A 32 5.46 -6.75 -2.36
N LEU A 33 4.49 -7.64 -2.12
CA LEU A 33 3.96 -7.89 -0.78
C LEU A 33 4.95 -8.70 0.08
N LYS A 34 5.79 -9.54 -0.54
CA LYS A 34 6.90 -10.21 0.15
C LYS A 34 7.95 -9.22 0.63
N GLY A 35 8.39 -8.31 -0.25
CA GLY A 35 9.33 -7.25 0.14
C GLY A 35 8.76 -6.34 1.23
N ALA A 36 7.48 -5.98 1.13
CA ALA A 36 6.79 -5.22 2.18
C ALA A 36 6.88 -5.90 3.56
N GLN A 37 6.62 -7.21 3.63
CA GLN A 37 6.70 -7.97 4.87
C GLN A 37 8.13 -8.09 5.40
N GLU A 38 9.13 -8.24 4.52
CA GLU A 38 10.54 -8.31 4.89
C GLU A 38 11.04 -6.99 5.50
N GLU A 39 10.51 -5.86 5.03
CA GLU A 39 10.77 -4.53 5.57
C GLU A 39 9.88 -4.16 6.78
N GLY A 40 9.07 -5.10 7.28
CA GLY A 40 8.24 -4.91 8.47
C GLY A 40 6.90 -4.20 8.24
N PHE A 41 6.51 -3.94 6.99
CA PHE A 41 5.20 -3.41 6.67
C PHE A 41 4.11 -4.49 6.67
N ARG A 42 2.89 -4.10 7.03
CA ARG A 42 1.71 -4.93 6.80
C ARG A 42 1.38 -4.96 5.31
N SER A 43 0.92 -6.10 4.80
CA SER A 43 0.61 -6.28 3.39
C SER A 43 -0.89 -6.55 3.16
N ILE A 44 -1.45 -5.96 2.11
CA ILE A 44 -2.85 -6.13 1.71
C ILE A 44 -2.91 -6.53 0.24
N ALA A 45 -3.42 -7.73 -0.05
CA ALA A 45 -3.70 -8.17 -1.42
C ALA A 45 -5.17 -7.93 -1.75
N VAL A 46 -5.45 -7.12 -2.76
CA VAL A 46 -6.83 -6.83 -3.19
C VAL A 46 -7.20 -7.76 -4.34
N CYS A 47 -8.19 -8.63 -4.13
CA CYS A 47 -8.72 -9.53 -5.16
C CYS A 47 -10.21 -9.30 -5.39
N VAL A 48 -10.68 -9.68 -6.57
CA VAL A 48 -12.12 -9.82 -6.83
C VAL A 48 -12.64 -11.06 -6.12
N LYS A 49 -13.93 -11.05 -5.83
CA LYS A 49 -14.63 -12.17 -5.20
C LYS A 49 -14.86 -13.31 -6.18
#